data_AF-A0A662CHN5-F1
#
_entry.id   AF-A0A662CHN5-F1
#
_cell.length_a   1.000
_cell.length_b   1.000
_cell.length_c   1.000
_cell.angle_alpha   90.00
_cell.angle_beta   90.00
_cell.angle_gamma   90.00
#
_symmetry.space_group_name_H-M   'P 1'
#
loop_
_entity.id
_entity.type
_entity.pdbx_description
1 polymer ?
#
loop_
_entity_poly.entity_id
_entity_poly.type
_entity_poly.pdbx_seq_one_letter_code
_entity_poly.pdbx_strand_id
1 'polypeptide(L)' 'MDPENYVQPDTCILGKVYFIKTEDIDSTSKFRGVKFIGYRPHPAEVIVREGSRRKVIHRIYLLQKNGRK' A
#
# COMPACT_ATOMS: atom_id res chain seq x y z
N MET A 1 -16.89 -6.55 9.94
CA MET A 1 -16.32 -5.78 8.81
C MET A 1 -15.35 -4.77 9.41
N ASP A 2 -14.07 -4.85 9.09
CA ASP A 2 -13.02 -4.04 9.73
C ASP A 2 -13.34 -2.52 9.61
N PRO A 3 -13.35 -1.75 10.73
CA PRO A 3 -13.74 -0.33 10.75
C PRO A 3 -12.67 0.63 10.20
N GLU A 4 -11.56 0.09 9.67
CA GLU A 4 -10.49 0.90 9.11
C GLU A 4 -10.82 1.24 7.66
N ASN A 5 -11.16 2.51 7.40
CA ASN A 5 -11.49 3.02 6.07
C ASN A 5 -10.26 3.01 5.13
N TYR A 6 -9.81 1.85 4.68
CA TYR A 6 -8.78 1.74 3.65
C TYR A 6 -9.41 1.90 2.28
N VAL A 7 -8.90 2.84 1.48
CA VAL A 7 -9.39 3.12 0.13
C VAL A 7 -8.24 3.06 -0.87
N GLN A 8 -8.53 2.77 -2.13
CA GLN A 8 -7.53 2.92 -3.18
C GLN A 8 -7.18 4.41 -3.34
N PRO A 9 -5.89 4.78 -3.41
CA PRO A 9 -5.50 6.15 -3.64
C PRO A 9 -5.62 6.52 -5.12
N ASP A 10 -6.32 7.61 -5.45
CA ASP A 10 -6.38 8.16 -6.81
C ASP A 10 -4.98 8.49 -7.37
N THR A 11 -4.10 9.01 -6.51
CA THR A 11 -2.71 9.31 -6.84
C THR A 11 -1.78 8.88 -5.72
N CYS A 12 -0.55 8.49 -6.09
CA CYS A 12 0.49 8.11 -5.14
C CYS A 12 1.50 9.26 -4.96
N ILE A 13 1.75 9.62 -3.70
CA ILE A 13 2.71 10.66 -3.34
C ILE A 13 4.05 10.00 -3.01
N LEU A 14 5.12 10.45 -3.66
CA LEU A 14 6.47 9.94 -3.46
C LEU A 14 6.88 10.03 -1.98
N GLY A 15 7.31 8.91 -1.42
CA GLY A 15 7.72 8.79 -0.03
C GLY A 15 6.59 8.73 1.00
N LYS A 16 5.31 8.80 0.60
CA LYS A 16 4.19 8.59 1.53
C LYS A 16 4.06 7.11 1.88
N VAL A 17 3.57 6.84 3.09
CA VAL A 17 3.26 5.47 3.55
C VAL A 17 1.85 5.10 3.08
N TYR A 18 1.76 3.93 2.48
CA TYR A 18 0.55 3.26 2.04
C TYR A 18 0.49 1.87 2.68
N PHE A 19 -0.58 1.13 2.43
CA PHE A 19 -0.84 -0.16 3.03
C PHE A 19 -1.10 -1.19 1.94
N ILE A 20 -0.57 -2.40 2.11
CA ILE A 20 -0.93 -3.55 1.28
C ILE A 20 -1.70 -4.54 2.13
N LYS A 21 -2.79 -5.09 1.59
CA LYS A 21 -3.52 -6.18 2.24
C LYS A 21 -2.71 -7.46 2.11
N THR A 22 -2.42 -8.12 3.23
CA THR A 22 -1.74 -9.42 3.25
C THR A 22 -2.70 -10.49 3.75
N GLU A 23 -2.78 -11.61 3.04
CA GLU A 23 -3.59 -12.77 3.44
C GLU A 23 -2.87 -13.70 4.43
N ASP A 24 -1.86 -13.18 5.13
CA ASP A 24 -1.08 -13.95 6.08
C ASP A 24 -1.95 -14.32 7.30
N ILE A 25 -2.19 -15.62 7.48
CA ILE A 25 -3.08 -16.20 8.51
C ILE A 25 -2.55 -15.93 9.94
N ASP A 26 -1.25 -15.67 10.08
CA ASP A 26 -0.55 -15.56 11.38
C ASP A 26 -0.25 -14.12 11.84
N SER A 27 -0.39 -13.11 10.96
CA SER A 27 -0.04 -11.73 11.33
C SER A 27 -1.24 -10.98 11.88
N THR A 28 -1.11 -10.50 13.13
CA THR A 28 -2.08 -9.68 13.87
C THR A 28 -2.49 -8.39 13.15
N SER A 29 -1.84 -8.03 12.04
CA SER A 29 -2.17 -6.90 11.17
C SER A 29 -2.43 -7.39 9.75
N LYS A 30 -3.71 -7.34 9.32
CA LYS A 30 -4.16 -7.66 7.95
C LYS A 30 -3.55 -6.75 6.87
N PHE A 31 -2.89 -5.66 7.28
CA PHE A 31 -2.33 -4.64 6.41
C PHE A 31 -0.87 -4.36 6.78
N ARG A 32 -0.01 -4.30 5.77
CA ARG A 32 1.41 -3.93 5.93
C ARG A 32 1.68 -2.55 5.37
N GLY A 33 2.31 -1.70 6.18
CA GLY A 33 2.76 -0.37 5.76
C GLY A 33 3.95 -0.45 4.80
N VAL A 34 3.85 0.22 3.64
CA VAL A 34 4.89 0.32 2.62
C VAL A 34 5.09 1.76 2.19
N LYS A 35 6.32 2.16 1.89
CA LYS A 35 6.63 3.51 1.40
C LYS A 35 6.60 3.54 -0.13
N PHE A 36 5.78 4.40 -0.72
CA PHE A 36 5.74 4.53 -2.18
C PHE A 36 7.03 5.17 -2.70
N ILE A 37 7.63 4.55 -3.72
CA ILE A 37 8.89 5.00 -4.33
C ILE A 37 8.65 5.59 -5.71
N GLY A 38 7.73 5.04 -6.49
CA GLY A 38 7.42 5.54 -7.82
C GLY A 38 6.60 4.57 -8.66
N TYR A 39 6.28 5.00 -9.87
CA TYR A 39 5.62 4.19 -10.89
C TYR A 39 6.64 3.47 -11.77
N ARG A 40 6.27 2.31 -12.33
CA ARG A 40 7.03 1.69 -13.43
C ARG A 40 6.48 2.19 -14.78
N PRO A 41 7.17 1.90 -15.90
CA PRO A 41 6.61 2.16 -17.24
C PRO A 41 5.26 1.48 -17.47
N HIS A 42 4.98 0.37 -16.78
CA HIS A 42 3.64 -0.23 -16.78
C HIS A 42 2.72 0.54 -15.81
N PRO A 43 1.60 1.11 -16.29
CA PRO A 43 0.78 2.06 -15.51
C PRO A 43 0.11 1.45 -14.28
N ALA A 44 -0.05 0.12 -14.28
CA ALA A 44 -0.67 -0.61 -13.20
C ALA A 44 0.31 -1.10 -12.13
N GLU A 45 1.62 -0.92 -12.33
CA GLU A 45 2.66 -1.35 -11.39
C GLU A 45 3.31 -0.16 -10.68
N VAL A 46 3.58 -0.35 -9.40
CA VAL A 46 4.26 0.61 -8.53
C VAL A 46 5.41 -0.03 -7.79
N ILE A 47 6.44 0.77 -7.54
CA ILE A 47 7.58 0.40 -6.70
C ILE A 47 7.28 0.92 -5.30
N VAL A 48 7.32 0.01 -4.32
CA VAL A 48 7.18 0.31 -2.91
C VAL A 48 8.40 -0.19 -2.14
N ARG A 49 8.62 0.36 -0.94
CA ARG A 49 9.64 -0.10 -0.01
C ARG A 49 8.96 -0.66 1.25
N GLU A 50 9.20 -1.93 1.52
CA GLU A 50 8.77 -2.65 2.72
C GLU A 50 10.00 -2.86 3.61
N GLY A 51 10.10 -2.10 4.71
CA GLY A 51 11.32 -2.05 5.52
C GLY A 51 12.54 -1.64 4.68
N SER A 52 13.51 -2.54 4.55
CA SER A 52 14.74 -2.32 3.77
C SER A 52 14.65 -2.81 2.32
N ARG A 53 13.59 -3.53 1.94
CA ARG A 53 13.45 -4.16 0.63
C ARG A 53 12.55 -3.35 -0.29
N ARG A 54 12.91 -3.26 -1.57
CA ARG A 54 12.04 -2.72 -2.63
C ARG A 54 11.23 -3.86 -3.22
N LYS A 55 9.95 -3.61 -3.48
CA LYS A 55 9.03 -4.54 -4.13
C LYS A 55 8.28 -3.82 -5.23
N VAL A 56 8.01 -4.54 -6.31
CA VAL A 56 7.05 -4.13 -7.32
C VAL A 56 5.73 -4.78 -6.98
N ILE A 57 4.66 -4.00 -6.94
CA ILE A 57 3.30 -4.50 -6.73
C ILE A 57 2.35 -3.85 -7.71
N HIS A 58 1.20 -4.49 -7.93
CA HIS A 58 0.12 -3.86 -8.66
C HIS A 58 -0.55 -2.77 -7.81
N ARG A 59 -0.87 -1.63 -8.43
CA ARG A 59 -1.47 -0.47 -7.74
C ARG A 59 -2.78 -0.82 -7.03
N ILE A 60 -3.52 -1.81 -7.54
CA ILE A 60 -4.80 -2.25 -6.95
C ILE A 60 -4.67 -2.76 -5.50
N TYR A 61 -3.48 -3.24 -5.14
CA TYR A 61 -3.17 -3.74 -3.80
C TYR A 61 -2.71 -2.63 -2.86
N LEU A 62 -2.45 -1.43 -3.39
CA LEU A 62 -2.03 -0.27 -2.62
C LEU A 62 -3.26 0.45 -2.08
N LEU A 63 -3.29 0.62 -0.76
CA LEU A 63 -4.39 1.24 -0.03
C LEU A 63 -3.85 2.43 0.77
N GLN A 64 -4.67 3.45 0.97
CA GLN A 64 -4.42 4.52 1.93
C GLN A 64 -5.46 4.47 3.04
N LYS A 65 -5.04 4.75 4.27
CA LYS A 65 -5.95 4.91 5.40
C LYS A 65 -6.67 6.24 5.25
N ASN A 66 -7.98 6.20 5.03
CA ASN A 66 -8.82 7.39 4.96
C ASN A 66 -9.02 7.90 6.39
N GLY A 67 -8.19 8.86 6.78
CA GLY A 67 -8.35 9.57 8.04
C GLY A 67 -9.60 10.43 7.96
N ARG A 68 -10.73 9.93 8.46
CA ARG A 68 -11.75 10.84 8.98
C ARG A 68 -11.09 11.59 10.15
N LYS A 69 -10.76 12.86 9.92
CA LYS A 69 -10.70 13.85 11.00
C LYS A 69 -12.11 14.18 11.43
#